data_AF-A0A2E4J7G1-F1
#
_entry.id   AF-A0A2E4J7G1-F1
#
_cell.length_a   1.000
_cell.length_b   1.000
_cell.length_c   1.000
_cell.angle_alpha   90.00
_cell.angle_beta   90.00
_cell.angle_gamma   90.00
#
_symmetry.space_group_name_H-M   'P 1'
#
loop_
_entity.id
_entity.type
_entity.pdbx_description
1 polymer ?
#
loop_
_entity_poly.entity_id
_entity_poly.type
_entity_poly.pdbx_seq_one_letter_code
_entity_poly.pdbx_strand_id
1 'polypeptide(L)'
;MSKFYFLVLFLFSLSLFAQTERFNVKNTGVNMTVAILTVDSFIEVGDTIVALYRLDDLNSKDSTPYANPDDFAVAGLTVWKGERLAIALWGNDSTSDQKDGFLNNEAINWALLRNNKYVPVQLFYRVGKNSWEPNGISIVDSLKAGG
;
A
#
# COMPACT_ATOMS: atom_id res chain seq x y z
N MET A 1 22.80 -38.10 -46.82
CA MET A 1 23.16 -36.74 -46.36
C MET A 1 21.99 -36.21 -45.53
N SER A 2 22.08 -36.29 -44.20
CA SER A 2 21.03 -35.77 -43.29
C SER A 2 21.51 -34.44 -42.71
N LYS A 3 20.72 -33.37 -42.87
CA LYS A 3 21.01 -32.04 -42.33
C LYS A 3 20.41 -31.94 -40.93
N PHE A 4 21.26 -31.72 -39.94
CA PHE A 4 20.86 -31.45 -38.56
C PHE A 4 20.56 -29.95 -38.41
N TYR A 5 19.35 -29.59 -37.99
CA TYR A 5 18.98 -28.21 -37.69
C TYR A 5 19.10 -27.99 -36.18
N PHE A 6 19.90 -26.99 -35.78
CA PHE A 6 20.07 -26.58 -34.39
C PHE A 6 19.11 -25.43 -34.10
N LEU A 7 18.09 -25.67 -33.28
CA LEU A 7 17.16 -24.64 -32.81
C LEU A 7 17.75 -23.96 -31.58
N VAL A 8 18.15 -22.69 -31.70
CA VAL A 8 18.59 -21.87 -30.57
C VAL A 8 17.38 -21.17 -29.97
N LEU A 9 17.01 -21.55 -28.75
CA LEU A 9 15.96 -20.90 -27.97
C LEU A 9 16.56 -19.68 -27.25
N PHE A 10 16.24 -18.47 -27.71
CA PHE A 10 16.58 -17.24 -27.00
C PHE A 10 15.59 -17.02 -25.85
N LEU A 11 16.03 -17.25 -24.61
CA LEU A 11 15.28 -16.89 -23.41
C LEU A 11 15.41 -15.38 -23.19
N PHE A 12 14.40 -14.62 -23.59
CA PHE A 12 14.27 -13.21 -23.22
C PHE A 12 13.77 -13.15 -21.77
N SER A 13 14.65 -12.81 -20.83
CA SER A 13 14.23 -12.52 -19.45
C SER A 13 13.56 -11.14 -19.43
N LEU A 14 12.23 -11.12 -19.31
CA LEU A 14 11.49 -9.90 -18.99
C LEU A 14 11.88 -9.49 -17.55
N SER A 15 12.61 -8.39 -17.41
CA SER A 15 12.85 -7.77 -16.13
C SER A 15 11.50 -7.28 -15.58
N LEU A 16 10.93 -8.04 -14.65
CA LEU A 16 9.84 -7.55 -13.80
C LEU A 16 10.37 -6.32 -13.06
N PHE A 17 9.76 -5.15 -13.26
CA PHE A 17 10.08 -3.96 -12.48
C PHE A 17 9.87 -4.30 -11.00
N ALA A 18 10.98 -4.49 -10.27
CA ALA A 18 10.92 -4.77 -8.85
C ALA A 18 10.59 -3.46 -8.11
N GLN A 19 9.40 -3.40 -7.51
CA GLN A 19 8.94 -2.31 -6.64
C GLN A 19 9.71 -2.26 -5.28
N THR A 20 10.73 -3.11 -5.13
CA THR A 20 11.37 -3.48 -3.87
C THR A 20 12.14 -2.36 -3.19
N GLU A 21 12.64 -1.37 -3.94
CA GLU A 21 13.46 -0.28 -3.39
C GLU A 21 12.68 0.69 -2.48
N ARG A 22 11.33 0.70 -2.53
CA ARG A 22 10.51 1.64 -1.75
C ARG A 22 9.91 1.06 -0.47
N PHE A 23 10.09 -0.23 -0.21
CA PHE A 23 9.43 -0.89 0.90
C PHE A 23 10.44 -1.33 1.96
N ASN A 24 10.51 -0.58 3.06
CA ASN A 24 11.04 -1.07 4.32
C ASN A 24 9.87 -1.32 5.28
N VAL A 25 9.23 -2.48 5.14
CA VAL A 25 7.98 -2.81 5.81
C VAL A 25 8.26 -3.61 7.08
N LYS A 26 7.84 -3.09 8.23
CA LYS A 26 8.00 -3.74 9.54
C LYS A 26 6.63 -3.97 10.19
N ASN A 27 6.35 -5.23 10.55
CA ASN A 27 5.19 -5.54 11.39
C ASN A 27 5.60 -5.39 12.86
N THR A 28 4.90 -4.52 13.58
CA THR A 28 5.20 -4.14 14.97
C THR A 28 4.45 -5.00 16.00
N GLY A 29 3.61 -5.94 15.57
CA GLY A 29 2.88 -6.86 16.42
C GLY A 29 1.48 -6.39 16.84
N VAL A 30 1.17 -5.10 16.72
CA VAL A 30 -0.18 -4.54 16.95
C VAL A 30 -0.74 -4.01 15.64
N ASN A 31 -1.87 -4.57 15.21
CA ASN A 31 -2.40 -4.33 13.87
C ASN A 31 -3.86 -3.92 13.89
N MET A 32 -4.27 -3.19 12.85
CA MET A 32 -5.68 -2.99 12.48
C MET A 32 -5.95 -3.78 11.20
N THR A 33 -7.16 -4.31 11.03
CA THR A 33 -7.59 -4.99 9.80
C THR A 33 -8.59 -4.13 9.05
N VAL A 34 -8.38 -3.95 7.75
CA VAL A 34 -9.33 -3.26 6.87
C VAL A 34 -9.77 -4.21 5.75
N ALA A 35 -11.05 -4.52 5.67
CA ALA A 35 -11.61 -5.30 4.58
C ALA A 35 -12.03 -4.36 3.43
N ILE A 36 -11.64 -4.67 2.19
CA ILE A 36 -12.03 -3.94 0.98
C ILE A 36 -12.99 -4.81 0.17
N LEU A 37 -14.24 -4.36 0.05
CA LEU A 37 -15.29 -5.13 -0.59
C LEU A 37 -15.38 -4.92 -2.11
N THR A 38 -15.13 -3.70 -2.58
CA THR A 38 -15.13 -3.36 -4.00
C THR A 38 -14.11 -2.27 -4.30
N VAL A 39 -13.73 -2.18 -5.56
CA VAL A 39 -12.95 -1.08 -6.12
C VAL A 39 -13.70 -0.54 -7.35
N ASP A 40 -13.49 0.73 -7.70
CA ASP A 40 -13.99 1.26 -8.97
C ASP A 40 -13.13 0.78 -10.17
N SER A 41 -13.55 1.16 -11.38
CA SER A 41 -12.86 0.80 -12.61
C SER A 41 -11.49 1.46 -12.79
N PHE A 42 -11.13 2.42 -11.92
CA PHE A 42 -9.80 3.03 -11.97
C PHE A 42 -8.73 2.12 -11.37
N ILE A 43 -9.11 1.18 -10.49
CA ILE A 43 -8.18 0.21 -9.87
C ILE A 43 -8.25 -1.12 -10.61
N GLU A 44 -7.13 -1.54 -11.16
CA GLU A 44 -6.98 -2.73 -11.98
C GLU A 44 -6.35 -3.88 -11.19
N VAL A 45 -6.56 -5.11 -11.67
CA VAL A 45 -5.88 -6.29 -11.12
C VAL A 45 -4.37 -6.11 -11.26
N GLY A 46 -3.64 -6.28 -10.16
CA GLY A 46 -2.19 -6.05 -10.11
C GLY A 46 -1.80 -4.71 -9.48
N ASP A 47 -2.74 -3.78 -9.30
CA ASP A 47 -2.45 -2.55 -8.57
C ASP A 47 -2.09 -2.82 -7.11
N THR A 48 -1.08 -2.09 -6.61
CA THR A 48 -0.70 -2.14 -5.21
C THR A 48 -1.44 -1.06 -4.44
N ILE A 49 -2.32 -1.46 -3.53
CA ILE A 49 -2.99 -0.57 -2.58
C ILE A 49 -2.07 -0.44 -1.37
N VAL A 50 -1.78 0.79 -0.95
CA VAL A 50 -0.94 1.08 0.21
C VAL A 50 -1.67 1.98 1.20
N ALA A 51 -1.38 1.75 2.47
CA ALA A 51 -1.74 2.62 3.58
C ALA A 51 -0.47 3.23 4.17
N LEU A 52 -0.50 4.54 4.32
CA LEU A 52 0.65 5.37 4.63
C LEU A 52 0.40 6.13 5.94
N TYR A 53 1.41 6.13 6.80
CA TYR A 53 1.46 6.96 7.99
C TYR A 53 2.46 8.09 7.76
N ARG A 54 2.32 9.16 8.53
CA ARG A 54 3.19 10.34 8.42
C ARG A 54 4.36 10.21 9.39
N LEU A 55 5.56 10.54 8.95
CA LEU A 55 6.74 10.58 9.83
C LEU A 55 6.65 11.80 10.78
N ASP A 56 7.17 11.69 12.00
CA ASP A 56 7.01 12.75 13.01
C ASP A 56 8.03 13.91 12.84
N ASP A 57 9.19 13.65 12.22
CA ASP A 57 10.29 14.62 12.07
C ASP A 57 10.19 15.45 10.78
N LEU A 58 9.03 16.09 10.56
CA LEU A 58 8.74 16.79 9.31
C LEU A 58 8.56 18.29 9.47
N ASN A 59 9.22 19.04 8.58
CA ASN A 59 9.15 20.51 8.51
C ASN A 59 7.83 21.04 7.91
N SER A 60 7.09 20.20 7.19
CA SER A 60 5.93 20.55 6.36
C SER A 60 4.61 20.20 7.07
N LYS A 61 4.01 21.11 7.85
CA LYS A 61 2.78 20.81 8.63
C LYS A 61 1.57 20.31 7.81
N ASP A 62 1.50 20.61 6.52
CA ASP A 62 0.46 20.10 5.61
C ASP A 62 1.11 19.49 4.36
N SER A 63 1.45 18.20 4.44
CA SER A 63 1.88 17.42 3.28
C SER A 63 0.91 16.29 3.02
N THR A 64 0.69 16.00 1.74
CA THR A 64 0.04 14.76 1.28
C THR A 64 1.12 13.83 0.72
N PRO A 65 0.89 12.51 0.67
CA PRO A 65 1.85 11.59 0.04
C PRO A 65 2.14 11.91 -1.44
N TYR A 66 1.25 12.65 -2.08
CA TYR A 66 1.37 13.03 -3.50
C TYR A 66 2.27 14.26 -3.69
N ALA A 67 2.27 15.17 -2.72
CA ALA A 67 3.07 16.39 -2.76
C ALA A 67 4.49 16.15 -2.22
N ASN A 68 4.61 15.49 -1.06
CA ASN A 68 5.88 15.19 -0.42
C ASN A 68 5.92 13.70 -0.04
N PRO A 69 6.21 12.80 -1.01
CA PRO A 69 6.17 11.36 -0.77
C PRO A 69 7.13 10.87 0.31
N ASP A 70 8.23 11.58 0.55
CA ASP A 70 9.27 11.21 1.52
C ASP A 70 8.85 11.48 2.98
N ASP A 71 7.78 12.25 3.16
CA ASP A 71 7.16 12.51 4.46
C ASP A 71 6.32 11.31 4.97
N PHE A 72 6.15 10.28 4.13
CA PHE A 72 5.23 9.17 4.38
C PHE A 72 5.90 7.81 4.21
N ALA A 73 5.61 6.92 5.14
CA ALA A 73 6.07 5.54 5.11
C ALA A 73 4.88 4.56 5.04
N VAL A 74 5.13 3.39 4.46
CA VAL A 74 4.11 2.35 4.25
C VAL A 74 3.91 1.56 5.54
N ALA A 75 2.69 1.58 6.07
CA ALA A 75 2.27 0.78 7.22
C ALA A 75 1.12 -0.18 6.87
N GLY A 76 0.96 -0.52 5.60
CA GLY A 76 0.07 -1.57 5.11
C GLY A 76 0.11 -1.63 3.60
N LEU A 77 0.13 -2.84 3.02
CA LEU A 77 0.00 -2.98 1.57
C LEU A 77 -0.64 -4.29 1.15
N THR A 78 -1.24 -4.29 -0.04
CA THR A 78 -1.73 -5.50 -0.71
C THR A 78 -1.82 -5.26 -2.21
N VAL A 79 -1.79 -6.33 -2.99
CA VAL A 79 -2.09 -6.29 -4.43
C VAL A 79 -3.57 -6.59 -4.63
N TRP A 80 -4.25 -5.77 -5.43
CA TRP A 80 -5.64 -6.03 -5.82
C TRP A 80 -5.69 -7.22 -6.78
N LYS A 81 -6.46 -8.25 -6.41
CA LYS A 81 -6.58 -9.51 -7.19
C LYS A 81 -7.90 -9.63 -7.96
N GLY A 82 -8.71 -8.58 -7.98
CA GLY A 82 -10.06 -8.62 -8.57
C GLY A 82 -11.13 -9.21 -7.66
N GLU A 83 -10.77 -9.53 -6.41
CA GLU A 83 -11.67 -10.08 -5.39
C GLU A 83 -11.48 -9.38 -4.05
N ARG A 84 -12.48 -9.54 -3.18
CA ARG A 84 -12.49 -8.98 -1.82
C ARG A 84 -11.25 -9.44 -1.05
N LEU A 85 -10.63 -8.51 -0.33
CA LEU A 85 -9.43 -8.79 0.46
C LEU A 85 -9.47 -8.06 1.80
N ALA A 86 -8.59 -8.46 2.70
CA ALA A 86 -8.29 -7.73 3.92
C ALA A 86 -6.82 -7.31 3.92
N ILE A 87 -6.56 -6.09 4.38
CA ILE A 87 -5.23 -5.52 4.57
C ILE A 87 -4.96 -5.36 6.07
N ALA A 88 -3.79 -5.80 6.51
CA ALA A 88 -3.28 -5.50 7.84
C ALA A 88 -2.56 -4.16 7.80
N LEU A 89 -2.89 -3.29 8.75
CA LEU A 89 -2.24 -2.00 8.98
C LEU A 89 -1.43 -2.08 10.28
N TRP A 90 -0.13 -1.83 10.20
CA TRP A 90 0.80 -1.97 11.32
C TRP A 90 0.84 -0.70 12.18
N GLY A 91 0.68 -0.86 13.49
CA GLY A 91 0.82 0.23 14.46
C GLY A 91 2.28 0.58 14.71
N ASN A 92 2.54 1.63 15.46
CA ASN A 92 3.87 1.96 15.93
C ASN A 92 4.33 1.00 17.05
N ASP A 93 5.58 0.55 17.00
CA ASP A 93 6.23 -0.12 18.12
C ASP A 93 6.68 0.94 19.15
N SER A 94 6.10 0.95 20.35
CA SER A 94 6.46 1.94 21.38
C SER A 94 7.86 1.74 21.95
N THR A 95 8.55 0.65 21.60
CA THR A 95 9.91 0.35 22.07
C THR A 95 10.99 0.74 21.07
N SER A 96 10.62 1.21 19.86
CA SER A 96 11.55 1.72 18.86
C SER A 96 11.89 3.20 19.11
N ASP A 97 13.10 3.60 18.73
CA ASP A 97 13.56 4.99 18.85
C ASP A 97 12.89 5.92 17.81
N GLN A 98 12.33 5.35 16.74
CA GLN A 98 11.73 6.08 15.62
C GLN A 98 10.35 5.53 15.31
N LYS A 99 9.44 6.41 14.89
CA LYS A 99 8.09 6.01 14.51
C LYS A 99 8.12 5.05 13.30
N ASP A 100 7.66 3.83 13.52
CA ASP A 100 7.70 2.72 12.55
C ASP A 100 6.31 2.14 12.21
N GLY A 101 5.24 2.89 12.52
CA GLY A 101 3.88 2.60 12.09
C GLY A 101 2.87 3.64 12.58
N PHE A 102 1.58 3.30 12.50
CA PHE A 102 0.51 4.20 12.91
C PHE A 102 0.43 4.39 14.44
N LEU A 103 0.26 5.63 14.88
CA LEU A 103 -0.16 5.93 16.24
C LEU A 103 -1.70 5.79 16.39
N ASN A 104 -2.17 5.59 17.62
CA ASN A 104 -3.60 5.50 17.88
C ASN A 104 -4.34 6.77 17.43
N ASN A 105 -5.45 6.61 16.71
CA ASN A 105 -6.25 7.66 16.08
C ASN A 105 -5.54 8.45 14.95
N GLU A 106 -4.38 8.01 14.46
CA GLU A 106 -3.74 8.65 13.32
C GLU A 106 -4.54 8.44 12.03
N ALA A 107 -4.63 9.47 11.20
CA ALA A 107 -5.32 9.39 9.92
C ALA A 107 -4.57 8.44 8.96
N ILE A 108 -5.32 7.57 8.28
CA ILE A 108 -4.74 6.63 7.31
C ILE A 108 -4.71 7.32 5.94
N ASN A 109 -3.52 7.44 5.34
CA ASN A 109 -3.37 7.99 4.00
C ASN A 109 -3.34 6.84 2.99
N TRP A 110 -4.37 6.75 2.15
CA TRP A 110 -4.52 5.67 1.18
C TRP A 110 -4.03 6.10 -0.19
N ALA A 111 -3.27 5.25 -0.86
CA ALA A 111 -2.82 5.48 -2.23
C ALA A 111 -2.76 4.16 -3.02
N LEU A 112 -2.73 4.26 -4.35
CA LEU A 112 -2.12 3.22 -5.17
C LEU A 112 -0.63 3.53 -5.34
N LEU A 113 0.21 2.51 -5.32
CA LEU A 113 1.60 2.64 -5.74
C LEU A 113 1.75 2.17 -7.19
N ARG A 114 1.90 3.11 -8.11
CA ARG A 114 2.11 2.87 -9.54
C ARG A 114 3.37 3.56 -10.01
N ASN A 115 4.27 2.86 -10.70
CA ASN A 115 5.50 3.43 -11.27
C ASN A 115 6.30 4.26 -10.25
N ASN A 116 6.42 3.74 -9.03
CA ASN A 116 7.07 4.42 -7.91
C ASN A 116 6.48 5.78 -7.54
N LYS A 117 5.17 5.98 -7.76
CA LYS A 117 4.42 7.18 -7.36
C LYS A 117 3.16 6.78 -6.60
N TYR A 118 2.84 7.56 -5.57
CA TYR A 118 1.55 7.46 -4.92
C TYR A 118 0.49 8.14 -5.80
N VAL A 119 -0.60 7.44 -6.02
CA VAL A 119 -1.75 7.90 -6.81
C VAL A 119 -2.95 7.98 -5.86
N PRO A 120 -3.68 9.11 -5.84
CA PRO A 120 -4.72 9.32 -4.85
C PRO A 120 -5.89 8.38 -5.01
N VAL A 121 -6.35 7.87 -3.87
CA VAL A 121 -7.60 7.11 -3.75
C VAL A 121 -8.40 7.56 -2.54
N GLN A 122 -9.71 7.34 -2.61
CA GLN A 122 -10.63 7.62 -1.52
C GLN A 122 -11.37 6.33 -1.12
N LEU A 123 -11.51 6.12 0.18
CA LEU A 123 -12.25 5.00 0.75
C LEU A 123 -13.60 5.45 1.27
N PHE A 124 -14.61 4.61 1.01
CA PHE A 124 -15.96 4.79 1.52
C PHE A 124 -16.24 3.69 2.54
N TYR A 125 -16.22 4.05 3.82
CA TYR A 125 -16.36 3.10 4.92
C TYR A 125 -17.83 2.71 5.12
N ARG A 126 -18.06 1.40 5.27
CA ARG A 126 -19.31 0.82 5.75
C ARG A 126 -19.29 0.68 7.28
N VAL A 127 -18.15 0.28 7.82
CA VAL A 127 -17.90 0.11 9.26
C VAL A 127 -16.54 0.70 9.59
N GLY A 128 -16.45 1.41 10.71
CA GLY A 128 -15.23 2.10 11.15
C GLY A 128 -15.07 3.48 10.50
N LYS A 129 -13.85 4.01 10.57
CA LYS A 129 -13.47 5.35 10.11
C LYS A 129 -12.05 5.33 9.54
N ASN A 130 -11.67 6.42 8.88
CA ASN A 130 -10.33 6.61 8.32
C ASN A 130 -9.28 7.00 9.36
N SER A 131 -9.21 6.27 10.47
CA SER A 131 -8.19 6.42 11.50
C SER A 131 -7.74 5.05 11.99
N TRP A 132 -6.45 4.92 12.25
CA TRP A 132 -5.90 3.67 12.77
C TRP A 132 -6.24 3.50 14.25
N GLU A 133 -6.60 2.27 14.65
CA GLU A 133 -6.87 1.91 16.04
C GLU A 133 -6.26 0.53 16.35
N PRO A 134 -5.63 0.33 17.53
CA PRO A 134 -5.08 -0.96 17.93
C PRO A 134 -6.14 -2.07 17.89
N ASN A 135 -5.85 -3.17 17.20
CA ASN A 135 -6.78 -4.30 17.02
C ASN A 135 -8.11 -3.92 16.36
N GLY A 136 -8.16 -2.76 15.69
CA GLY A 136 -9.35 -2.25 15.03
C GLY A 136 -9.75 -3.10 13.82
N ILE A 137 -11.04 -3.08 13.50
CA ILE A 137 -11.60 -3.68 12.29
C ILE A 137 -12.42 -2.62 11.56
N SER A 138 -12.10 -2.39 10.29
CA SER A 138 -12.90 -1.55 9.40
C SER A 138 -13.34 -2.33 8.16
N ILE A 139 -14.48 -1.94 7.61
CA ILE A 139 -14.99 -2.47 6.34
C ILE A 139 -15.20 -1.29 5.39
N VAL A 140 -14.54 -1.36 4.24
CA VAL A 140 -14.61 -0.40 3.15
C VAL A 140 -15.55 -0.97 2.09
N ASP A 141 -16.63 -0.24 1.81
CA ASP A 141 -17.59 -0.62 0.79
C ASP A 141 -16.96 -0.50 -0.60
N SER A 142 -16.30 0.63 -0.87
CA SER A 142 -15.61 0.90 -2.13
C SER A 142 -14.35 1.73 -1.95
N LEU A 143 -13.30 1.40 -2.71
CA LEU A 143 -12.13 2.24 -2.96
C LEU A 143 -12.25 2.87 -4.36
N LYS A 144 -12.02 4.18 -4.48
CA LYS A 144 -12.19 4.93 -5.73
C LYS A 144 -11.00 5.84 -6.02
N ALA A 145 -10.85 6.30 -7.25
CA ALA A 145 -9.92 7.38 -7.58
C ALA A 145 -10.14 8.61 -6.67
N GLY A 146 -9.06 9.18 -6.15
CA GLY A 146 -9.10 10.43 -5.38
C GLY A 146 -9.07 11.63 -6.33
N GLY A 147 -9.96 12.60 -6.08
CA GLY A 147 -10.03 13.86 -6.82
C GLY A 147 -8.99 14.88 -6.40
#